data_AF-B6QDR1-F1
#
_entry.id   AF-B6QDR1-F1
#
_cell.length_a   1.000
_cell.length_b   1.000
_cell.length_c   1.000
_cell.angle_alpha   90.00
_cell.angle_beta   90.00
_cell.angle_gamma   90.00
#
_symmetry.space_group_name_H-M   'P 1'
#
loop_
_entity.id
_entity.type
_entity.pdbx_description
1 polymer ?
#
loop_
_entity_poly.entity_id
_entity_poly.type
_entity_poly.pdbx_seq_one_letter_code
_entity_poly.pdbx_strand_id
1 'polypeptide(L)'
;MSQSSDCSRLQTHDIEIGVTDALQRHAIRHVAQHKPVSQRVLDYERRRPRWLRECVGEATGVFFYVFPGIASVASFTVHSTSNDPPVTAYSSFLQIGLAFALGIMFAIIIAGPTSGGHFNPAVTIALTVWQGFPLKKVPHYILSQIFGAFMASLLVMGMYREQIVTYEKALTAAGLPMVSATGPAGIFCSFPAEGQTLGHLFLTEFFVDCFVALVIWSAIDPANPFVTPSTMPIVIGIGYGVMITNFADITIATNLARDIGPRFVAAIFYGGEAFSYKSYCWIGILVNIPATLFATGFYELFLRDSIQMIHRGGVKHAEGDEGLRRYLSEVGVLKDENEVTALHLARRETIGMKK
;
A
#
# COMPACT_ATOMS: atom_id res chain seq x y z
N MET A 1 7.70 -39.40 -72.95
CA MET A 1 8.60 -38.46 -72.24
C MET A 1 8.30 -38.58 -70.77
N SER A 2 9.18 -39.26 -70.05
CA SER A 2 9.19 -39.41 -68.59
C SER A 2 10.26 -38.48 -68.04
N GLN A 3 9.96 -37.71 -66.99
CA GLN A 3 10.76 -37.68 -65.76
C GLN A 3 10.17 -36.70 -64.74
N SER A 4 10.12 -37.21 -63.51
CA SER A 4 9.73 -36.61 -62.25
C SER A 4 10.62 -35.44 -61.82
N SER A 5 10.03 -34.40 -61.24
CA SER A 5 10.70 -33.53 -60.27
C SER A 5 9.88 -33.51 -58.99
N ASP A 6 10.32 -34.36 -58.06
CA ASP A 6 9.89 -34.38 -56.66
C ASP A 6 10.32 -33.05 -56.01
N CYS A 7 9.36 -32.17 -55.75
CA CYS A 7 9.53 -31.07 -54.82
C CYS A 7 8.88 -31.51 -53.51
N SER A 8 9.71 -32.01 -52.59
CA SER A 8 9.36 -32.35 -51.23
C SER A 8 8.82 -31.11 -50.50
N ARG A 9 7.50 -30.93 -50.51
CA ARG A 9 6.84 -30.07 -49.53
C ARG A 9 7.01 -30.74 -48.17
N LEU A 10 7.98 -30.26 -47.42
CA LEU A 10 8.19 -30.60 -46.00
C LEU A 10 6.84 -30.52 -45.27
N GLN A 11 6.43 -31.65 -44.67
CA GLN A 11 5.29 -31.77 -43.76
C GLN A 11 5.49 -30.92 -42.49
N THR A 12 5.48 -29.59 -42.63
CA THR A 12 5.67 -28.66 -41.51
C THR A 12 4.37 -28.46 -40.72
N HIS A 13 3.21 -28.65 -41.36
CA HIS A 13 1.91 -28.51 -40.70
C HIS A 13 1.60 -29.64 -39.70
N ASP A 14 2.03 -30.88 -39.96
CA ASP A 14 1.76 -32.01 -39.05
C ASP A 14 2.57 -31.94 -37.76
N ILE A 15 3.77 -31.33 -37.81
CA ILE A 15 4.63 -31.12 -36.63
C ILE A 15 4.07 -29.98 -35.77
N GLU A 16 3.62 -28.88 -36.36
CA GLU A 16 3.04 -27.75 -35.62
C GLU A 16 1.76 -28.16 -34.89
N ILE A 17 0.88 -28.92 -35.56
CA ILE A 17 -0.35 -29.45 -34.96
C ILE A 17 -0.01 -30.43 -33.83
N GLY A 18 0.95 -31.34 -34.04
CA GLY A 18 1.40 -32.29 -33.02
C GLY A 18 2.04 -31.64 -31.79
N VAL A 19 2.75 -30.52 -31.96
CA VAL A 19 3.34 -29.75 -30.85
C VAL A 19 2.27 -28.97 -30.10
N THR A 20 1.30 -28.36 -30.79
CA THR A 20 0.16 -27.70 -30.13
C THR A 20 -0.71 -28.69 -29.36
N ASP A 21 -0.98 -29.88 -29.92
CA ASP A 21 -1.76 -30.93 -29.25
C ASP A 21 -0.99 -31.55 -28.08
N ALA A 22 0.34 -31.74 -28.21
CA ALA A 22 1.19 -32.24 -27.13
C ALA A 22 1.33 -31.22 -25.98
N LEU A 23 1.42 -29.93 -26.30
CA LEU A 23 1.41 -28.83 -25.32
C LEU A 23 0.02 -28.69 -24.66
N GLN A 24 -1.07 -28.83 -25.41
CA GLN A 24 -2.43 -28.83 -24.84
C GLN A 24 -2.63 -29.99 -23.87
N ARG A 25 -2.17 -31.20 -24.21
CA ARG A 25 -2.29 -32.39 -23.32
C ARG A 25 -1.45 -32.29 -22.04
N HIS A 26 -0.30 -31.61 -22.07
CA HIS A 26 0.52 -31.39 -20.88
C HIS A 26 0.11 -30.16 -20.06
N ALA A 27 -0.74 -29.29 -20.60
CA ALA A 27 -1.18 -28.05 -19.95
C ALA A 27 -2.70 -27.98 -19.69
N ILE A 28 -3.42 -29.11 -19.69
CA ILE A 28 -4.77 -29.14 -19.09
C ILE A 28 -4.59 -29.06 -17.58
N ARG A 29 -4.45 -27.84 -17.07
CA ARG A 29 -4.59 -27.56 -15.65
C ARG A 29 -5.97 -28.07 -15.28
N HIS A 30 -6.05 -29.16 -14.50
CA HIS A 30 -7.27 -29.58 -13.85
C HIS A 30 -7.67 -28.45 -12.87
N VAL A 31 -8.37 -27.45 -13.38
CA VAL A 31 -8.96 -26.40 -12.57
C VAL A 31 -10.11 -27.10 -11.83
N ALA A 32 -9.95 -27.27 -10.52
CA ALA A 32 -11.02 -27.78 -9.68
C ALA A 32 -12.30 -26.98 -9.98
N GLN A 33 -13.41 -27.67 -10.27
CA GLN A 33 -14.67 -27.00 -10.52
C GLN A 33 -15.05 -26.16 -9.30
N HIS A 34 -15.37 -24.89 -9.53
CA HIS A 34 -15.75 -23.98 -8.45
C HIS A 34 -17.03 -24.52 -7.79
N LYS A 35 -16.99 -24.73 -6.47
CA LYS A 35 -18.17 -25.15 -5.72
C LYS A 35 -19.28 -24.10 -5.91
N PRO A 36 -20.52 -24.49 -6.27
CA PRO A 36 -21.60 -23.53 -6.41
C PRO A 36 -21.87 -22.81 -5.07
N VAL A 37 -22.08 -21.50 -5.14
CA VAL A 37 -22.37 -20.67 -3.96
C VAL A 37 -23.82 -20.90 -3.53
N SER A 38 -24.03 -21.27 -2.26
CA SER A 38 -25.38 -21.48 -1.74
C SER A 38 -26.15 -20.16 -1.56
N GLN A 39 -27.48 -20.20 -1.71
CA GLN A 39 -28.34 -19.02 -1.47
C GLN A 39 -28.14 -18.40 -0.08
N ARG A 40 -27.88 -19.23 0.94
CA ARG A 40 -27.58 -18.76 2.31
C ARG A 40 -26.39 -17.82 2.37
N VAL A 41 -25.35 -18.09 1.56
CA VAL A 41 -24.14 -17.25 1.49
C VAL A 41 -24.46 -15.93 0.81
N LEU A 42 -25.22 -15.95 -0.29
CA LEU A 42 -25.65 -14.73 -1.00
C LEU A 42 -26.54 -13.84 -0.12
N ASP A 43 -27.49 -14.44 0.60
CA ASP A 43 -28.37 -13.69 1.51
C ASP A 43 -27.57 -13.05 2.65
N TYR A 44 -26.59 -13.77 3.20
CA TYR A 44 -25.66 -13.21 4.19
C TYR A 44 -24.79 -12.09 3.60
N GLU A 45 -24.25 -12.25 2.40
CA GLU A 45 -23.49 -11.20 1.67
C GLU A 45 -24.32 -9.95 1.43
N ARG A 46 -25.60 -10.10 1.06
CA ARG A 46 -26.51 -9.00 0.80
C ARG A 46 -26.93 -8.26 2.07
N ARG A 47 -27.12 -8.98 3.18
CA ARG A 47 -27.54 -8.40 4.48
C ARG A 47 -26.42 -7.66 5.21
N ARG A 48 -25.16 -7.99 4.95
CA ARG A 48 -24.01 -7.36 5.60
C ARG A 48 -23.90 -5.87 5.26
N PRO A 49 -23.83 -4.96 6.25
CA PRO A 49 -23.64 -3.54 5.98
C PRO A 49 -22.30 -3.29 5.26
N ARG A 50 -22.33 -2.54 4.16
CA ARG A 50 -21.12 -2.25 3.37
C ARG A 50 -20.07 -1.47 4.17
N TRP A 51 -20.50 -0.48 4.95
CA TRP A 51 -19.62 0.32 5.78
C TRP A 51 -18.82 -0.53 6.79
N LEU A 52 -19.44 -1.57 7.35
CA LEU A 52 -18.76 -2.49 8.26
C LEU A 52 -17.71 -3.33 7.53
N ARG A 53 -17.99 -3.78 6.30
CA ARG A 53 -17.01 -4.50 5.47
C ARG A 53 -15.79 -3.62 5.17
N GLU A 54 -16.03 -2.38 4.79
CA GLU A 54 -14.99 -1.39 4.53
C GLU A 54 -14.14 -1.13 5.79
N CYS A 55 -14.77 -0.91 6.95
CA CYS A 55 -14.08 -0.72 8.24
C CYS A 55 -13.22 -1.92 8.63
N VAL A 56 -13.77 -3.14 8.51
CA VAL A 56 -13.01 -4.37 8.77
C VAL A 56 -11.85 -4.50 7.79
N GLY A 57 -12.05 -4.15 6.50
CA GLY A 57 -10.98 -4.10 5.51
C GLY A 57 -9.86 -3.15 5.91
N GLU A 58 -10.18 -1.91 6.29
CA GLU A 58 -9.21 -0.91 6.73
C GLU A 58 -8.43 -1.36 7.98
N ALA A 59 -9.14 -1.85 9.01
CA ALA A 59 -8.49 -2.38 10.21
C ALA A 59 -7.57 -3.56 9.89
N THR A 60 -8.03 -4.47 9.03
CA THR A 60 -7.26 -5.65 8.60
C THR A 60 -6.00 -5.22 7.84
N GLY A 61 -6.12 -4.31 6.87
CA GLY A 61 -4.96 -3.86 6.09
C GLY A 61 -3.92 -3.15 6.96
N VAL A 62 -4.35 -2.29 7.89
CA VAL A 62 -3.40 -1.66 8.82
C VAL A 62 -2.73 -2.70 9.71
N PHE A 63 -3.49 -3.67 10.23
CA PHE A 63 -2.92 -4.78 10.98
C PHE A 63 -1.83 -5.52 10.19
N PHE A 64 -2.08 -5.82 8.90
CA PHE A 64 -1.18 -6.62 8.07
C PHE A 64 0.21 -6.01 7.83
N TYR A 65 0.34 -4.68 7.86
CA TYR A 65 1.66 -4.05 7.75
C TYR A 65 2.24 -3.62 9.09
N VAL A 66 1.41 -3.21 10.04
CA VAL A 66 1.87 -2.83 11.37
C VAL A 66 2.42 -4.05 12.12
N PHE A 67 1.76 -5.20 12.04
CA PHE A 67 2.15 -6.42 12.75
C PHE A 67 3.58 -6.90 12.40
N PRO A 68 3.92 -7.25 11.15
CA PRO A 68 5.28 -7.65 10.81
C PRO A 68 6.28 -6.48 10.95
N GLY A 69 5.82 -5.25 10.70
CA GLY A 69 6.63 -4.04 10.84
C GLY A 69 7.15 -3.86 12.26
N ILE A 70 6.27 -3.72 13.25
CA ILE A 70 6.68 -3.55 14.66
C ILE A 70 7.31 -4.84 15.22
N ALA A 71 6.96 -6.03 14.72
CA ALA A 71 7.65 -7.27 15.12
C ALA A 71 9.12 -7.27 14.69
N SER A 72 9.43 -6.72 13.50
CA SER A 72 10.82 -6.54 13.07
C SER A 72 11.57 -5.51 13.94
N VAL A 73 10.89 -4.43 14.37
CA VAL A 73 11.44 -3.45 15.33
C VAL A 73 11.63 -4.08 16.71
N ALA A 74 10.72 -4.94 17.15
CA ALA A 74 10.84 -5.70 18.41
C ALA A 74 12.09 -6.56 18.38
N SER A 75 12.27 -7.34 17.31
CA SER A 75 13.48 -8.16 17.10
C SER A 75 14.75 -7.32 17.13
N PHE A 76 14.77 -6.16 16.46
CA PHE A 76 15.92 -5.25 16.49
C PHE A 76 16.20 -4.73 17.92
N THR A 77 15.16 -4.28 18.62
CA THR A 77 15.29 -3.58 19.91
C THR A 77 15.71 -4.53 21.02
N VAL A 78 15.10 -5.72 21.14
CA VAL A 78 15.41 -6.66 22.22
C VAL A 78 16.84 -7.23 22.14
N HIS A 79 17.41 -7.27 20.93
CA HIS A 79 18.79 -7.70 20.70
C HIS A 79 19.80 -6.53 20.67
N SER A 80 19.34 -5.27 20.85
CA SER A 80 20.24 -4.10 20.84
C SER A 80 21.28 -4.13 21.95
N THR A 81 21.00 -4.83 23.06
CA THR A 81 21.90 -4.99 24.20
C THR A 81 22.68 -6.32 24.19
N SER A 82 22.42 -7.21 23.23
CA SER A 82 23.13 -8.49 23.13
C SER A 82 24.44 -8.34 22.35
N ASN A 83 25.55 -8.69 22.97
CA ASN A 83 26.88 -8.66 22.35
C ASN A 83 27.26 -9.98 21.65
N ASP A 84 26.58 -11.09 21.98
CA ASP A 84 26.88 -12.41 21.41
C ASP A 84 25.59 -13.26 21.19
N PRO A 85 25.16 -13.49 19.94
CA PRO A 85 25.65 -12.81 18.73
C PRO A 85 25.12 -11.35 18.67
N PRO A 86 25.83 -10.45 17.97
CA PRO A 86 25.46 -9.03 17.91
C PRO A 86 24.12 -8.81 17.22
N VAL A 87 23.46 -7.67 17.48
CA VAL A 87 22.18 -7.29 16.87
C VAL A 87 22.16 -7.42 15.34
N THR A 88 23.30 -7.16 14.69
CA THR A 88 23.47 -7.26 13.23
C THR A 88 23.33 -8.67 12.68
N ALA A 89 23.49 -9.70 13.52
CA ALA A 89 23.22 -11.09 13.15
C ALA A 89 21.71 -11.39 13.05
N TYR A 90 20.88 -10.62 13.76
CA TYR A 90 19.44 -10.84 13.84
C TYR A 90 18.63 -9.82 13.06
N SER A 91 19.11 -8.58 12.94
CA SER A 91 18.32 -7.49 12.39
C SER A 91 19.11 -6.34 11.76
N SER A 92 18.44 -5.64 10.84
CA SER A 92 18.93 -4.46 10.14
C SER A 92 17.76 -3.54 9.75
N PHE A 93 18.05 -2.26 9.47
CA PHE A 93 17.03 -1.34 8.94
C PHE A 93 16.42 -1.82 7.61
N LEU A 94 17.19 -2.55 6.80
CA LEU A 94 16.68 -3.18 5.58
C LEU A 94 15.61 -4.23 5.89
N GLN A 95 15.81 -5.06 6.92
CA GLN A 95 14.80 -6.03 7.34
C GLN A 95 13.51 -5.31 7.78
N ILE A 96 13.63 -4.22 8.55
CA ILE A 96 12.48 -3.45 9.02
C ILE A 96 11.73 -2.85 7.83
N GLY A 97 12.43 -2.20 6.90
CA GLY A 97 11.83 -1.65 5.69
C GLY A 97 11.16 -2.71 4.81
N LEU A 98 11.79 -3.88 4.65
CA LEU A 98 11.20 -5.01 3.92
C LEU A 98 9.95 -5.57 4.60
N ALA A 99 9.94 -5.68 5.93
CA ALA A 99 8.78 -6.16 6.69
C ALA A 99 7.57 -5.24 6.49
N PHE A 100 7.77 -3.92 6.56
CA PHE A 100 6.74 -2.94 6.25
C PHE A 100 6.33 -2.97 4.76
N ALA A 101 7.29 -3.07 3.83
CA ALA A 101 7.00 -3.11 2.39
C ALA A 101 6.11 -4.28 1.99
N LEU A 102 6.50 -5.49 2.41
CA LEU A 102 5.76 -6.70 2.13
C LEU A 102 4.41 -6.71 2.88
N GLY A 103 4.39 -6.20 4.11
CA GLY A 103 3.16 -6.01 4.87
C GLY A 103 2.15 -5.11 4.15
N ILE A 104 2.59 -3.98 3.61
CA ILE A 104 1.75 -3.04 2.84
C ILE A 104 1.27 -3.70 1.54
N MET A 105 2.16 -4.40 0.83
CA MET A 105 1.80 -5.15 -0.36
C MET A 105 0.68 -6.15 -0.07
N PHE A 106 0.80 -6.94 1.01
CA PHE A 106 -0.23 -7.89 1.42
C PHE A 106 -1.50 -7.19 1.91
N ALA A 107 -1.39 -6.08 2.64
CA ALA A 107 -2.55 -5.29 3.06
C ALA A 107 -3.41 -4.85 1.86
N ILE A 108 -2.77 -4.36 0.79
CA ILE A 108 -3.47 -3.93 -0.43
C ILE A 108 -4.09 -5.14 -1.14
N ILE A 109 -3.36 -6.26 -1.28
CA ILE A 109 -3.88 -7.46 -1.94
C ILE A 109 -5.08 -8.05 -1.20
N ILE A 110 -5.02 -8.11 0.14
CA ILE A 110 -6.01 -8.79 0.97
C ILE A 110 -7.24 -7.90 1.20
N ALA A 111 -7.02 -6.64 1.59
CA ALA A 111 -8.08 -5.76 2.07
C ALA A 111 -8.43 -4.60 1.10
N GLY A 112 -7.57 -4.30 0.14
CA GLY A 112 -7.81 -3.28 -0.89
C GLY A 112 -9.10 -3.50 -1.68
N PRO A 113 -9.40 -4.71 -2.20
CA PRO A 113 -10.65 -4.98 -2.93
C PRO A 113 -11.93 -4.76 -2.10
N THR A 114 -11.83 -4.75 -0.77
CA THR A 114 -12.98 -4.58 0.12
C THR A 114 -13.21 -3.12 0.52
N SER A 115 -12.14 -2.38 0.80
CA SER A 115 -12.20 -1.04 1.41
C SER A 115 -11.78 0.10 0.48
N GLY A 116 -11.09 -0.21 -0.62
CA GLY A 116 -10.32 0.77 -1.40
C GLY A 116 -8.85 0.86 -0.98
N GLY A 117 -8.50 0.31 0.19
CA GLY A 117 -7.12 0.14 0.65
C GLY A 117 -6.43 1.44 1.03
N HIS A 118 -7.09 2.30 1.82
CA HIS A 118 -6.50 3.57 2.21
C HIS A 118 -5.38 3.37 3.22
N PHE A 119 -5.66 2.59 4.28
CA PHE A 119 -4.77 2.19 5.37
C PHE A 119 -3.97 3.32 6.06
N ASN A 120 -4.29 4.57 5.75
CA ASN A 120 -3.65 5.76 6.25
C ASN A 120 -4.69 6.89 6.32
N PRO A 121 -4.84 7.54 7.50
CA PRO A 121 -5.72 8.69 7.66
C PRO A 121 -5.43 9.81 6.67
N ALA A 122 -4.16 10.11 6.39
CA ALA A 122 -3.78 11.18 5.47
C ALA A 122 -4.18 10.86 4.02
N VAL A 123 -4.01 9.61 3.58
CA VAL A 123 -4.47 9.14 2.26
C VAL A 123 -6.00 9.18 2.17
N THR A 124 -6.70 8.79 3.23
CA THR A 124 -8.17 8.87 3.29
C THR A 124 -8.67 10.31 3.11
N ILE A 125 -8.01 11.27 3.76
CA ILE A 125 -8.30 12.70 3.64
C ILE A 125 -7.98 13.18 2.21
N ALA A 126 -6.82 12.82 1.65
CA ALA A 126 -6.45 13.21 0.29
C ALA A 126 -7.42 12.67 -0.77
N LEU A 127 -7.86 11.41 -0.65
CA LEU A 127 -8.88 10.82 -1.53
C LEU A 127 -10.24 11.51 -1.39
N THR A 128 -10.56 12.04 -0.21
CA THR A 128 -11.77 12.85 0.02
C THR A 128 -11.69 14.18 -0.72
N VAL A 129 -10.53 14.83 -0.68
CA VAL A 129 -10.29 16.14 -1.32
C VAL A 129 -10.28 16.02 -2.84
N TRP A 130 -9.55 15.04 -3.39
CA TRP A 130 -9.24 14.99 -4.81
C TRP A 130 -10.05 13.97 -5.62
N GLN A 131 -10.45 12.86 -5.00
CA GLN A 131 -11.06 11.71 -5.69
C GLN A 131 -12.53 11.47 -5.30
N GLY A 132 -13.14 12.40 -4.54
CA GLY A 132 -14.56 12.36 -4.19
C GLY A 132 -14.93 11.26 -3.18
N PHE A 133 -13.99 10.80 -2.35
CA PHE A 133 -14.32 9.84 -1.29
C PHE A 133 -15.34 10.44 -0.31
N PRO A 134 -16.39 9.71 0.12
CA PRO A 134 -17.46 10.30 0.94
C PRO A 134 -16.98 10.77 2.31
N LEU A 135 -17.09 12.08 2.58
CA LEU A 135 -16.66 12.70 3.85
C LEU A 135 -17.23 12.01 5.11
N LYS A 136 -18.49 11.53 5.04
CA LYS A 136 -19.15 10.82 6.15
C LYS A 136 -18.46 9.50 6.54
N LYS A 137 -17.69 8.89 5.63
CA LYS A 137 -16.95 7.65 5.88
C LYS A 137 -15.58 7.90 6.52
N VAL A 138 -15.02 9.09 6.37
CA VAL A 138 -13.65 9.43 6.83
C VAL A 138 -13.44 9.08 8.31
N PRO A 139 -14.31 9.48 9.26
CA PRO A 139 -14.07 9.15 10.67
C PRO A 139 -14.07 7.64 10.93
N HIS A 140 -14.94 6.90 10.24
CA HIS A 140 -15.04 5.45 10.37
C HIS A 140 -13.77 4.74 9.87
N TYR A 141 -13.21 5.22 8.77
CA TYR A 141 -11.95 4.72 8.23
C TYR A 141 -10.79 5.00 9.19
N ILE A 142 -10.65 6.23 9.67
CA ILE A 142 -9.58 6.62 10.60
C ILE A 142 -9.64 5.79 11.89
N LEU A 143 -10.82 5.66 12.50
CA LEU A 143 -10.99 4.84 13.71
C LEU A 143 -10.65 3.36 13.46
N SER A 144 -11.06 2.83 12.31
CA SER A 144 -10.76 1.44 11.95
C SER A 144 -9.26 1.21 11.73
N GLN A 145 -8.58 2.15 11.08
CA GLN A 145 -7.14 2.11 10.86
C GLN A 145 -6.38 2.13 12.19
N ILE A 146 -6.74 3.06 13.09
CA ILE A 146 -6.15 3.15 14.44
C ILE A 146 -6.37 1.84 15.21
N PHE A 147 -7.58 1.29 15.14
CA PHE A 147 -7.91 0.01 15.79
C PHE A 147 -7.07 -1.15 15.24
N GLY A 148 -6.86 -1.21 13.92
CA GLY A 148 -6.00 -2.21 13.28
C GLY A 148 -4.56 -2.17 13.80
N ALA A 149 -3.98 -0.96 13.88
CA ALA A 149 -2.62 -0.77 14.40
C ALA A 149 -2.52 -1.11 15.89
N PHE A 150 -3.51 -0.70 16.69
CA PHE A 150 -3.60 -1.03 18.11
C PHE A 150 -3.63 -2.55 18.35
N MET A 151 -4.47 -3.29 17.59
CA MET A 151 -4.57 -4.74 17.71
C MET A 151 -3.28 -5.45 17.30
N ALA A 152 -2.60 -4.97 16.25
CA ALA A 152 -1.30 -5.49 15.85
C ALA A 152 -0.25 -5.32 16.97
N SER A 153 -0.21 -4.15 17.61
CA SER A 153 0.71 -3.87 18.71
C SER A 153 0.43 -4.67 19.97
N LEU A 154 -0.84 -4.85 20.35
CA LEU A 154 -1.17 -5.74 21.46
C LEU A 154 -0.71 -7.17 21.19
N LEU A 155 -0.89 -7.66 19.97
CA LEU A 155 -0.47 -9.02 19.62
C LEU A 155 1.05 -9.17 19.68
N VAL A 156 1.81 -8.21 19.14
CA VAL A 156 3.29 -8.22 19.26
C VAL A 156 3.74 -8.12 20.71
N MET A 157 3.10 -7.28 21.54
CA MET A 157 3.39 -7.20 22.97
C MET A 157 3.16 -8.53 23.68
N GLY A 158 2.11 -9.27 23.32
CA GLY A 158 1.86 -10.61 23.83
C GLY A 158 2.91 -11.63 23.36
N MET A 159 3.23 -11.64 22.07
CA MET A 159 4.16 -12.61 21.46
C MET A 159 5.63 -12.40 21.88
N TYR A 160 6.06 -11.16 22.08
CA TYR A 160 7.42 -10.80 22.49
C TYR A 160 7.55 -10.56 24.00
N ARG A 161 6.53 -10.91 24.81
CA ARG A 161 6.47 -10.50 26.22
C ARG A 161 7.69 -10.98 27.02
N GLU A 162 8.12 -12.21 26.83
CA GLU A 162 9.24 -12.80 27.57
C GLU A 162 10.56 -12.09 27.25
N GLN A 163 10.79 -11.79 25.97
CA GLN A 163 11.96 -11.07 25.48
C GLN A 163 11.95 -9.62 25.96
N ILE A 164 10.80 -8.94 25.87
CA ILE A 164 10.62 -7.56 26.34
C ILE A 164 10.87 -7.44 27.85
N VAL A 165 10.34 -8.35 28.66
CA VAL A 165 10.57 -8.32 30.13
C VAL A 165 12.05 -8.55 30.46
N THR A 166 12.73 -9.40 29.70
CA THR A 166 14.18 -9.61 29.88
C THR A 166 14.96 -8.34 29.53
N TYR A 167 14.57 -7.69 28.43
CA TYR A 167 15.13 -6.42 27.99
C TYR A 167 14.89 -5.26 28.98
N GLU A 168 13.66 -5.13 29.50
CA GLU A 168 13.28 -4.16 30.54
C GLU A 168 14.15 -4.29 31.80
N LYS A 169 14.42 -5.52 32.25
CA LYS A 169 15.29 -5.78 33.40
C LYS A 169 16.73 -5.31 33.12
N ALA A 170 17.25 -5.57 31.92
CA ALA A 170 18.58 -5.14 31.52
C ALA A 170 18.69 -3.60 31.49
N LEU A 171 17.69 -2.91 30.93
CA LEU A 171 17.65 -1.44 30.92
C LEU A 171 17.52 -0.85 32.32
N THR A 172 16.70 -1.45 33.19
CA THR A 172 16.55 -1.01 34.57
C THR A 172 17.86 -1.14 35.34
N ALA A 173 18.61 -2.23 35.14
CA ALA A 173 19.92 -2.42 35.75
C ALA A 173 20.96 -1.41 35.24
N ALA A 174 20.83 -0.96 33.99
CA ALA A 174 21.67 0.08 33.38
C ALA A 174 21.21 1.52 33.70
N GLY A 175 20.08 1.71 34.39
CA GLY A 175 19.50 3.02 34.68
C GLY A 175 18.95 3.76 33.45
N LEU A 176 18.58 3.02 32.40
CA LEU A 176 18.08 3.57 31.14
C LEU A 176 16.53 3.67 31.13
N PRO A 177 15.95 4.66 30.41
CA PRO A 177 14.50 4.89 30.40
C PRO A 177 13.74 3.85 29.57
N MET A 178 12.53 3.50 30.02
CA MET A 178 11.63 2.60 29.29
C MET A 178 10.98 3.28 28.06
N VAL A 179 10.76 4.59 28.16
CA VAL A 179 10.25 5.42 27.06
C VAL A 179 11.40 6.19 26.44
N SER A 180 11.90 5.69 25.32
CA SER A 180 12.92 6.33 24.49
C SER A 180 12.97 5.65 23.11
N ALA A 181 13.78 6.19 22.20
CA ALA A 181 14.00 5.59 20.87
C ALA A 181 14.57 4.16 20.95
N THR A 182 15.39 3.88 21.97
CA THR A 182 15.99 2.57 22.20
C THR A 182 15.25 1.76 23.26
N GLY A 183 14.34 2.37 24.03
CA GLY A 183 13.57 1.67 25.05
C GLY A 183 12.49 0.75 24.47
N PRO A 184 11.89 -0.13 25.31
CA PRO A 184 10.85 -1.06 24.89
C PRO A 184 9.58 -0.37 24.35
N ALA A 185 9.30 0.88 24.75
CA ALA A 185 8.21 1.65 24.14
C ALA A 185 8.48 1.97 22.65
N GLY A 186 9.75 2.12 22.26
CA GLY A 186 10.20 2.40 20.89
C GLY A 186 9.92 1.27 19.90
N ILE A 187 9.60 0.07 20.40
CA ILE A 187 9.12 -1.06 19.58
C ILE A 187 7.79 -0.70 18.89
N PHE A 188 6.94 0.04 19.59
CA PHE A 188 5.56 0.26 19.17
C PHE A 188 5.38 1.56 18.41
N CYS A 189 5.95 2.66 18.92
CA CYS A 189 5.79 3.99 18.35
C CYS A 189 7.12 4.75 18.32
N SER A 190 7.23 5.73 17.44
CA SER A 190 8.49 6.42 17.18
C SER A 190 8.76 7.48 18.27
N PHE A 191 10.00 7.57 18.72
CA PHE A 191 10.50 8.56 19.68
C PHE A 191 11.82 9.16 19.20
N PRO A 192 12.06 10.47 19.43
CA PRO A 192 13.31 11.10 19.02
C PRO A 192 14.53 10.53 19.74
N ALA A 193 15.59 10.26 18.97
CA ALA A 193 16.90 9.95 19.51
C ALA A 193 17.53 11.18 20.20
N GLU A 194 18.67 10.98 20.87
CA GLU A 194 19.44 12.09 21.42
C GLU A 194 20.01 12.98 20.31
N GLY A 195 20.04 14.30 20.52
CA GLY A 195 20.54 15.27 19.55
C GLY A 195 19.57 15.65 18.41
N GLN A 196 18.45 14.94 18.24
CA GLN A 196 17.45 15.29 17.22
C GLN A 196 16.58 16.47 17.66
N THR A 197 16.53 17.53 16.84
CA THR A 197 15.69 18.72 17.10
C THR A 197 14.31 18.56 16.47
N LEU A 198 13.28 19.20 17.04
CA LEU A 198 11.91 19.11 16.52
C LEU A 198 11.79 19.65 15.09
N GLY A 199 12.52 20.71 14.73
CA GLY A 199 12.51 21.25 13.37
C GLY A 199 13.08 20.28 12.34
N HIS A 200 14.14 19.55 12.71
CA HIS A 200 14.72 18.49 11.88
C HIS A 200 13.73 17.33 11.70
N LEU A 201 13.08 16.89 12.78
CA LEU A 201 12.11 15.79 12.72
C LEU A 201 10.87 16.15 11.90
N PHE A 202 10.38 17.39 12.04
CA PHE A 202 9.28 17.89 11.22
C PHE A 202 9.65 17.86 9.73
N LEU A 203 10.85 18.33 9.38
CA LEU A 203 11.35 18.34 8.01
C LEU A 203 11.42 16.91 7.44
N THR A 204 12.00 15.98 8.21
CA THR A 204 12.13 14.58 7.81
C THR A 204 10.76 13.94 7.60
N GLU A 205 9.87 14.03 8.58
CA GLU A 205 8.52 13.46 8.50
C GLU A 205 7.76 14.02 7.29
N PHE A 206 7.78 15.36 7.12
CA PHE A 206 7.07 16.03 6.04
C PHE A 206 7.52 15.55 4.65
N PHE A 207 8.83 15.51 4.38
CA PHE A 207 9.33 15.14 3.05
C PHE A 207 9.30 13.64 2.78
N VAL A 208 9.46 12.80 3.81
CA VAL A 208 9.25 11.36 3.69
C VAL A 208 7.79 11.07 3.32
N ASP A 209 6.84 11.73 3.98
CA ASP A 209 5.42 11.58 3.67
C ASP A 209 5.05 12.13 2.30
N CYS A 210 5.69 13.21 1.86
CA CYS A 210 5.52 13.71 0.50
C CYS A 210 5.96 12.66 -0.53
N PHE A 211 7.11 12.02 -0.32
CA PHE A 211 7.60 10.96 -1.20
C PHE A 211 6.62 9.79 -1.27
N VAL A 212 6.18 9.28 -0.11
CA VAL A 212 5.22 8.17 -0.04
C VAL A 212 3.91 8.55 -0.74
N ALA A 213 3.40 9.76 -0.49
CA ALA A 213 2.17 10.24 -1.10
C ALA A 213 2.28 10.35 -2.64
N LEU A 214 3.41 10.85 -3.17
CA LEU A 214 3.65 10.90 -4.62
C LEU A 214 3.70 9.51 -5.24
N VAL A 215 4.37 8.55 -4.59
CA VAL A 215 4.42 7.16 -5.06
C VAL A 215 3.01 6.58 -5.10
N ILE A 216 2.22 6.72 -4.04
CA ILE A 216 0.83 6.26 -3.98
C ILE A 216 0.01 6.89 -5.10
N TRP A 217 0.06 8.22 -5.25
CA TRP A 217 -0.73 8.93 -6.24
C TRP A 217 -0.35 8.55 -7.67
N SER A 218 0.94 8.38 -7.95
CA SER A 218 1.42 7.91 -9.24
C SER A 218 1.02 6.46 -9.54
N ALA A 219 0.88 5.62 -8.51
CA ALA A 219 0.55 4.21 -8.66
C ALA A 219 -0.95 3.97 -8.88
N ILE A 220 -1.81 4.86 -8.36
CA ILE A 220 -3.26 4.82 -8.59
C ILE A 220 -3.69 5.57 -9.85
N ASP A 221 -2.78 6.34 -10.48
CA ASP A 221 -3.05 7.09 -11.70
C ASP A 221 -3.20 6.14 -12.91
N PRO A 222 -4.39 6.04 -13.53
CA PRO A 222 -4.60 5.22 -14.73
C PRO A 222 -3.77 5.67 -15.94
N ALA A 223 -3.34 6.94 -15.98
CA ALA A 223 -2.48 7.47 -17.03
C ALA A 223 -1.04 6.93 -16.97
N ASN A 224 -0.59 6.46 -15.80
CA ASN A 224 0.78 5.97 -15.63
C ASN A 224 1.03 4.72 -16.49
N PRO A 225 2.01 4.73 -17.43
CA PRO A 225 2.30 3.57 -18.27
C PRO A 225 3.09 2.47 -17.55
N PHE A 226 3.75 2.79 -16.44
CA PHE A 226 4.65 1.86 -15.74
C PHE A 226 3.94 1.06 -14.65
N VAL A 227 2.79 1.53 -14.16
CA VAL A 227 2.05 0.90 -13.09
C VAL A 227 0.71 0.39 -13.60
N THR A 228 0.43 -0.88 -13.32
CA THR A 228 -0.85 -1.52 -13.61
C THR A 228 -1.58 -1.79 -12.28
N PRO A 229 -2.91 -1.98 -12.27
CA PRO A 229 -3.63 -2.33 -11.05
C PRO A 229 -3.08 -3.56 -10.32
N SER A 230 -2.49 -4.50 -11.06
CA SER A 230 -1.86 -5.71 -10.51
C SER A 230 -0.49 -5.45 -9.88
N THR A 231 0.26 -4.45 -10.35
CA THR A 231 1.60 -4.11 -9.83
C THR A 231 1.59 -2.99 -8.79
N MET A 232 0.50 -2.23 -8.70
CA MET A 232 0.29 -1.18 -7.70
C MET A 232 0.65 -1.60 -6.25
N PRO A 233 0.25 -2.78 -5.73
CA PRO A 233 0.60 -3.19 -4.37
C PRO A 233 2.12 -3.27 -4.13
N ILE A 234 2.87 -3.73 -5.13
CA ILE A 234 4.32 -3.90 -5.06
C ILE A 234 5.01 -2.53 -5.05
N VAL A 235 4.60 -1.63 -5.96
CA VAL A 235 5.17 -0.29 -6.08
C VAL A 235 4.97 0.52 -4.80
N ILE A 236 3.75 0.50 -4.25
CA ILE A 236 3.43 1.22 -3.01
C ILE A 236 4.20 0.63 -1.83
N GLY A 237 4.25 -0.71 -1.71
CA GLY A 237 5.00 -1.37 -0.64
C GLY A 237 6.49 -1.04 -0.68
N ILE A 238 7.13 -1.17 -1.84
CA ILE A 238 8.56 -0.85 -2.01
C ILE A 238 8.82 0.63 -1.71
N GLY A 239 8.00 1.56 -2.25
CA GLY A 239 8.18 2.99 -2.02
C GLY A 239 8.17 3.35 -0.53
N TYR A 240 7.25 2.75 0.23
CA TYR A 240 7.18 2.94 1.68
C TYR A 240 8.37 2.28 2.41
N GLY A 241 8.73 1.05 2.04
CA GLY A 241 9.84 0.32 2.65
C GLY A 241 11.21 0.96 2.41
N VAL A 242 11.41 1.60 1.26
CA VAL A 242 12.63 2.36 0.96
C VAL A 242 12.76 3.55 1.91
N MET A 243 11.68 4.27 2.19
CA MET A 243 11.71 5.35 3.17
C MET A 243 12.03 4.84 4.58
N ILE A 244 11.43 3.72 5.00
CA ILE A 244 11.77 3.12 6.28
C ILE A 244 13.23 2.70 6.36
N THR A 245 13.73 2.00 5.34
CA THR A 245 15.11 1.49 5.35
C THR A 245 16.15 2.61 5.53
N ASN A 246 15.88 3.79 4.97
CA ASN A 246 16.86 4.89 4.93
C ASN A 246 16.65 5.98 5.98
N PHE A 247 15.47 6.05 6.62
CA PHE A 247 15.13 7.10 7.57
C PHE A 247 14.66 6.57 8.95
N ALA A 248 14.69 5.25 9.17
CA ALA A 248 14.29 4.66 10.45
C ALA A 248 15.14 5.13 11.65
N ASP A 249 16.43 5.42 11.42
CA ASP A 249 17.35 5.96 12.43
C ASP A 249 17.07 7.44 12.77
N ILE A 250 16.39 8.17 11.88
CA ILE A 250 16.08 9.59 12.01
C ILE A 250 14.69 9.83 12.66
N THR A 251 14.03 8.77 13.15
CA THR A 251 12.69 8.81 13.76
C THR A 251 11.61 9.27 12.77
N ILE A 252 10.89 8.31 12.20
CA ILE A 252 9.76 8.58 11.31
C ILE A 252 8.52 7.79 11.72
N ALA A 253 7.33 8.33 11.48
CA ALA A 253 6.06 7.64 11.73
C ALA A 253 5.28 7.33 10.44
N THR A 254 5.28 8.28 9.51
CA THR A 254 4.74 8.28 8.15
C THR A 254 3.25 7.96 7.99
N ASN A 255 2.56 7.69 9.10
CA ASN A 255 1.15 7.34 9.14
C ASN A 255 0.59 7.53 10.55
N LEU A 256 -0.38 8.43 10.66
CA LEU A 256 -1.11 8.73 11.89
C LEU A 256 -1.60 7.48 12.61
N ALA A 257 -2.25 6.55 11.89
CA ALA A 257 -2.81 5.34 12.50
C ALA A 257 -1.70 4.38 12.97
N ARG A 258 -0.62 4.27 12.19
CA ARG A 258 0.58 3.48 12.56
C ARG A 258 1.26 4.04 13.80
N ASP A 259 1.15 5.33 14.10
CA ASP A 259 1.77 5.91 15.30
C ASP A 259 0.81 5.90 16.50
N ILE A 260 -0.40 6.44 16.36
CA ILE A 260 -1.30 6.65 17.49
C ILE A 260 -1.82 5.33 18.08
N GLY A 261 -2.12 4.32 17.25
CA GLY A 261 -2.63 3.02 17.71
C GLY A 261 -1.61 2.31 18.60
N PRO A 262 -0.36 2.13 18.14
CA PRO A 262 0.71 1.56 18.94
C PRO A 262 1.12 2.44 20.13
N ARG A 263 1.00 3.77 20.03
CA ARG A 263 1.26 4.69 21.15
C ARG A 263 0.28 4.51 22.30
N PHE A 264 -0.99 4.16 22.04
CA PHE A 264 -1.91 3.72 23.09
C PHE A 264 -1.44 2.44 23.78
N VAL A 265 -0.90 1.48 23.05
CA VAL A 265 -0.31 0.27 23.65
C VAL A 265 0.91 0.63 24.50
N ALA A 266 1.82 1.46 23.99
CA ALA A 266 2.95 1.95 24.76
C ALA A 266 2.51 2.67 26.05
N ALA A 267 1.43 3.47 25.99
CA ALA A 267 0.91 4.15 27.17
C ALA A 267 0.27 3.22 28.19
N ILE A 268 -0.38 2.12 27.76
CA ILE A 268 -0.93 1.09 28.65
C ILE A 268 0.17 0.41 29.47
N PHE A 269 1.33 0.14 28.87
CA PHE A 269 2.41 -0.61 29.52
C PHE A 269 3.48 0.27 30.19
N TYR A 270 3.78 1.43 29.63
CA TYR A 270 4.89 2.31 30.07
C TYR A 270 4.43 3.68 30.56
N GLY A 271 3.12 3.97 30.53
CA GLY A 271 2.53 5.19 31.05
C GLY A 271 2.44 6.35 30.05
N GLY A 272 1.85 7.47 30.52
CA GLY A 272 1.54 8.64 29.69
C GLY A 272 2.74 9.34 29.06
N GLU A 273 3.96 9.03 29.50
CA GLU A 273 5.19 9.54 28.91
C GLU A 273 5.29 9.20 27.41
N ALA A 274 4.65 8.10 26.97
CA ALA A 274 4.54 7.74 25.56
C ALA A 274 3.93 8.87 24.69
N PHE A 275 3.14 9.79 25.26
CA PHE A 275 2.57 10.94 24.54
C PHE A 275 3.35 12.25 24.78
N SER A 276 4.02 12.40 25.93
CA SER A 276 4.71 13.65 26.29
C SER A 276 6.20 13.66 25.94
N TYR A 277 6.81 12.50 25.64
CA TYR A 277 8.25 12.38 25.42
C TYR A 277 8.76 13.35 24.34
N LYS A 278 9.66 14.27 24.76
CA LYS A 278 10.28 15.33 23.94
C LYS A 278 9.29 16.14 23.07
N SER A 279 8.00 16.16 23.42
CA SER A 279 6.95 16.80 22.62
C SER A 279 6.90 16.38 21.14
N TYR A 280 7.31 15.15 20.82
CA TYR A 280 7.35 14.65 19.43
C TYR A 280 6.00 14.15 18.91
N CYS A 281 5.11 13.72 19.81
CA CYS A 281 3.89 12.99 19.46
C CYS A 281 3.05 13.68 18.38
N TRP A 282 2.92 15.01 18.40
CA TRP A 282 2.16 15.73 17.38
C TRP A 282 2.81 15.69 15.99
N ILE A 283 4.15 15.58 15.90
CA ILE A 283 4.87 15.45 14.63
C ILE A 283 4.46 14.14 13.97
N GLY A 284 4.69 13.02 14.65
CA GLY A 284 4.39 11.68 14.09
C GLY A 284 2.90 11.42 13.84
N ILE A 285 2.00 12.13 14.52
CA ILE A 285 0.55 11.98 14.34
C ILE A 285 0.01 12.91 13.25
N LEU A 286 0.42 14.18 13.21
CA LEU A 286 -0.29 15.20 12.42
C LEU A 286 0.45 15.68 11.18
N VAL A 287 1.78 15.55 11.09
CA VAL A 287 2.56 16.14 9.97
C VAL A 287 2.33 15.41 8.65
N ASN A 288 2.01 14.12 8.72
CA ASN A 288 1.70 13.32 7.54
C ASN A 288 0.48 13.83 6.75
N ILE A 289 -0.50 14.47 7.41
CA ILE A 289 -1.70 15.02 6.78
C ILE A 289 -1.36 16.18 5.82
N PRO A 290 -0.78 17.31 6.29
CA PRO A 290 -0.40 18.40 5.40
C PRO A 290 0.65 17.98 4.37
N ALA A 291 1.58 17.08 4.71
CA ALA A 291 2.55 16.54 3.76
C ALA A 291 1.88 15.78 2.60
N THR A 292 0.95 14.87 2.93
CA THR A 292 0.20 14.11 1.91
C THR A 292 -0.64 15.04 1.04
N LEU A 293 -1.32 16.03 1.64
CA LEU A 293 -2.11 17.02 0.88
C LEU A 293 -1.24 17.90 -0.02
N PHE A 294 -0.06 18.31 0.45
CA PHE A 294 0.89 19.06 -0.35
C PHE A 294 1.38 18.26 -1.56
N ALA A 295 1.82 17.02 -1.33
CA ALA A 295 2.31 16.13 -2.39
C ALA A 295 1.23 15.77 -3.42
N THR A 296 0.02 15.45 -2.95
CA THR A 296 -1.10 15.14 -3.85
C THR A 296 -1.55 16.38 -4.62
N GLY A 297 -1.57 17.56 -3.99
CA GLY A 297 -1.81 18.82 -4.68
C GLY A 297 -0.74 19.13 -5.73
N PHE A 298 0.54 18.86 -5.44
CA PHE A 298 1.61 18.98 -6.42
C PHE A 298 1.41 18.04 -7.61
N TYR A 299 1.06 16.78 -7.36
CA TYR A 299 0.79 15.81 -8.44
C TYR A 299 -0.39 16.25 -9.30
N GLU A 300 -1.50 16.62 -8.67
CA GLU A 300 -2.73 17.07 -9.33
C GLU A 300 -2.51 18.32 -10.19
N LEU A 301 -1.68 19.26 -9.73
CA LEU A 301 -1.41 20.51 -10.45
C LEU A 301 -0.40 20.37 -11.59
N PHE A 302 0.65 19.56 -11.41
CA PHE A 302 1.80 19.57 -12.31
C PHE A 302 2.03 18.27 -13.07
N LEU A 303 1.61 17.12 -12.53
CA LEU A 303 1.93 15.81 -13.10
C LEU A 303 0.73 15.12 -13.73
N ARG A 304 -0.49 15.43 -13.27
CA ARG A 304 -1.71 14.79 -13.76
C ARG A 304 -2.08 15.26 -15.16
N ASP A 305 -2.24 14.32 -16.08
CA ASP A 305 -2.79 14.56 -17.42
C ASP A 305 -4.20 13.97 -17.53
N SER A 306 -5.21 14.84 -17.40
CA SER A 306 -6.63 14.43 -17.46
C SER A 306 -7.04 13.91 -18.84
N ILE A 307 -6.41 14.36 -19.92
CA ILE A 307 -6.72 13.89 -21.28
C ILE A 307 -6.29 12.43 -21.41
N GLN A 308 -5.08 12.11 -20.97
CA GLN A 308 -4.59 10.73 -20.97
C GLN A 308 -5.42 9.82 -20.07
N MET A 309 -5.83 10.30 -18.89
CA MET A 309 -6.72 9.53 -18.00
C MET A 309 -8.06 9.23 -18.67
N ILE A 310 -8.67 10.19 -19.37
CA ILE A 310 -9.93 9.99 -20.08
C ILE A 310 -9.73 9.01 -21.23
N HIS A 311 -8.64 9.12 -21.98
CA HIS A 311 -8.31 8.21 -23.08
C HIS A 311 -8.18 6.75 -22.61
N ARG A 312 -7.55 6.54 -21.45
CA ARG A 312 -7.42 5.22 -20.82
C ARG A 312 -8.67 4.76 -20.07
N GLY A 313 -9.74 5.56 -20.06
CA GLY A 313 -11.01 5.23 -19.41
C GLY A 313 -10.98 5.34 -17.88
N GLY A 314 -9.97 5.99 -17.31
CA GLY A 314 -9.84 6.20 -15.87
C GLY A 314 -10.80 7.25 -15.32
N VAL A 315 -11.13 8.28 -16.11
CA VAL A 315 -12.05 9.38 -15.75
C VAL A 315 -12.94 9.71 -16.94
N LYS A 316 -14.08 10.37 -16.72
CA LYS A 316 -14.96 10.88 -17.77
C LYS A 316 -15.01 12.41 -17.75
N HIS A 317 -15.11 13.01 -18.93
CA HIS A 317 -15.38 14.44 -19.05
C HIS A 317 -16.75 14.78 -18.43
N ALA A 318 -16.87 15.97 -17.83
CA ALA A 318 -18.07 16.37 -17.09
C ALA A 318 -19.35 16.38 -17.98
N GLU A 319 -19.19 16.80 -19.23
CA GLU A 319 -20.25 16.80 -20.25
C GLU A 319 -20.29 15.50 -21.09
N GLY A 320 -19.62 14.44 -20.63
CA GLY A 320 -19.55 13.16 -21.32
C GLY A 320 -18.70 13.19 -22.61
N ASP A 321 -18.89 12.17 -23.45
CA ASP A 321 -18.10 11.95 -24.67
C ASP A 321 -18.26 13.11 -25.68
N GLU A 322 -19.41 13.79 -25.69
CA GLU A 322 -19.67 14.94 -26.58
C GLU A 322 -18.87 16.18 -26.18
N GLY A 323 -18.83 16.54 -24.90
CA GLY A 323 -18.02 17.66 -24.44
C GLY A 323 -16.52 17.42 -24.61
N LEU A 324 -16.06 16.18 -24.43
CA LEU A 324 -14.68 15.81 -24.72
C LEU A 324 -14.34 16.02 -26.21
N ARG A 325 -15.23 15.60 -27.12
CA ARG A 325 -15.04 15.77 -28.56
C ARG A 325 -14.94 17.25 -28.93
N ARG A 326 -15.84 18.07 -28.38
CA ARG A 326 -15.81 19.52 -28.60
C ARG A 326 -14.46 20.11 -28.18
N TYR A 327 -14.00 19.81 -26.96
CA TYR A 327 -12.69 20.27 -26.49
C TYR A 327 -11.56 19.80 -27.41
N LEU A 328 -11.48 18.50 -27.72
CA LEU A 328 -10.42 17.94 -28.59
C LEU A 328 -10.41 18.56 -30.00
N SER A 329 -11.57 18.97 -30.52
CA SER A 329 -11.68 19.72 -31.78
C SER A 329 -11.18 21.17 -31.64
N GLU A 330 -11.49 21.86 -30.54
CA GLU A 330 -11.07 23.24 -30.26
C GLU A 330 -9.53 23.34 -30.09
N VAL A 331 -8.89 22.36 -29.46
CA VAL A 331 -7.41 22.28 -29.34
C VAL A 331 -6.73 21.68 -30.58
N GLY A 332 -7.48 21.34 -31.64
CA GLY A 332 -6.92 20.87 -32.91
C GLY A 332 -6.27 19.48 -32.85
N VAL A 333 -6.63 18.66 -31.86
CA VAL A 333 -6.16 17.27 -31.70
C VAL A 333 -6.95 16.35 -32.64
N LEU A 334 -8.24 16.60 -32.85
CA LEU A 334 -9.04 15.92 -33.88
C LEU A 334 -9.01 16.75 -35.16
N LYS A 335 -8.31 16.26 -36.20
CA LYS A 335 -8.19 16.96 -37.50
C LYS A 335 -9.12 16.44 -38.59
N ASP A 336 -9.68 15.24 -38.47
CA ASP A 336 -10.60 14.67 -39.45
C ASP A 336 -11.68 13.78 -38.80
N GLU A 337 -12.92 13.90 -39.27
CA GLU A 337 -14.08 13.10 -38.83
C GLU A 337 -13.92 11.59 -39.12
N ASN A 338 -12.93 11.18 -39.92
CA ASN A 338 -12.74 9.81 -40.38
C ASN A 338 -11.89 8.92 -39.42
N GLU A 339 -11.09 9.48 -38.52
CA GLU A 339 -10.39 8.70 -37.46
C GLU A 339 -11.35 8.18 -36.37
N VAL A 340 -12.57 8.72 -36.34
CA VAL A 340 -13.62 8.40 -35.37
C VAL A 340 -14.10 6.95 -35.51
N THR A 341 -14.03 6.36 -36.70
CA THR A 341 -14.42 4.95 -36.92
C THR A 341 -13.39 3.97 -36.36
N ALA A 342 -12.10 4.33 -36.37
CA ALA A 342 -11.02 3.49 -35.84
C ALA A 342 -11.05 3.42 -34.30
N LEU A 343 -11.39 4.52 -33.61
CA LEU A 343 -11.55 4.56 -32.14
C LEU A 343 -12.74 3.72 -31.65
N HIS A 344 -13.84 3.67 -32.41
CA HIS A 344 -14.98 2.80 -32.09
C HIS A 344 -14.69 1.31 -32.35
N LEU A 345 -13.87 1.00 -33.36
CA LEU A 345 -13.41 -0.37 -33.65
C LEU A 345 -12.43 -0.87 -32.57
N ALA A 346 -11.46 -0.05 -32.14
CA ALA A 346 -10.55 -0.39 -31.06
C ALA A 346 -11.27 -0.64 -29.71
N ARG A 347 -12.32 0.14 -29.41
CA ARG A 347 -13.20 -0.04 -28.23
C ARG A 347 -14.07 -1.31 -28.32
N ARG A 348 -14.41 -1.77 -29.53
CA ARG A 348 -15.15 -3.03 -29.74
C ARG A 348 -14.25 -4.25 -29.71
N GLU A 349 -13.01 -4.17 -30.17
CA GLU A 349 -12.06 -5.29 -30.13
C GLU A 349 -11.56 -5.58 -28.72
N THR A 350 -11.31 -4.55 -27.89
CA THR A 350 -10.95 -4.75 -26.47
C THR A 350 -12.09 -5.30 -25.60
N ILE A 351 -13.34 -5.05 -25.97
CA ILE A 351 -14.52 -5.61 -25.27
C ILE A 351 -14.92 -6.97 -25.86
N GLY A 352 -14.63 -7.23 -27.14
CA GLY A 352 -14.94 -8.46 -27.86
C GLY A 352 -13.97 -9.63 -27.63
N MET A 353 -12.76 -9.39 -27.13
CA MET A 353 -11.79 -10.45 -26.76
C MET A 353 -12.03 -11.09 -25.39
N LYS A 354 -13.19 -10.84 -24.76
CA LYS A 354 -13.70 -11.62 -23.63
C LYS A 354 -14.92 -12.43 -24.06
N LYS A 355 -14.70 -13.46 -24.88
CA LYS A 355 -15.60 -14.60 -25.00
C LYS A 355 -14.81 -15.89 -24.87
#